data_AF-A0A1I7AQ24-F1
#
_entry.id   AF-A0A1I7AQ24-F1
#
_cell.length_a   1.000
_cell.length_b   1.000
_cell.length_c   1.000
_cell.angle_alpha   90.00
_cell.angle_beta   90.00
_cell.angle_gamma   90.00
#
_symmetry.space_group_name_H-M   'P 1'
#
loop_
_entity.id
_entity.type
_entity.pdbx_description
1 polymer ?
#
loop_
_entity_poly.entity_id
_entity_poly.type
_entity_poly.pdbx_seq_one_letter_code
_entity_poly.pdbx_strand_id
1 'polypeptide(L)'
;MERFQRQIILPGIGTSGQQKLKSSRVLVVGAGGLGCVILPYLAAAGIGKIGIIDGDKIEESNLHRQVLYASEQIGLYKVKEAADAIIKKNPGLEVLVYEEFLTAKNAPEIFSDFDLIIDATDNLFIRYVIDDTCVACGKPFVYGSIHQFQGQVSVFNYEGGPTYRDIFPEENKSAPNCAEAGVLGTTVGLIGMLQANEAMKIILGIGEVLSGKLLIYNLLNNTQQVFEFGNAPKSEKRHISASFKLITAEEALLGESVLLDVREQGEMPQVNLENVQQIPLSILEKELGSLDKSAEFRIFCQSGVRSRKAADLLSQKGFEKLKLIRGGAQDLLLETETNRIEKE
;
A
#
# COMPACT_ATOMS: atom_id res chain seq x y z
N MET A 1 -30.41 17.07 0.38
CA MET A 1 -30.42 16.59 1.78
C MET A 1 -31.21 15.30 1.97
N GLU A 2 -32.25 14.99 1.18
CA GLU A 2 -33.07 13.77 1.37
C GLU A 2 -32.27 12.45 1.35
N ARG A 3 -31.24 12.33 0.50
CA ARG A 3 -30.42 11.11 0.35
C ARG A 3 -29.88 10.54 1.67
N PHE A 4 -29.45 11.41 2.58
CA PHE A 4 -28.80 11.02 3.83
C PHE A 4 -29.71 11.14 5.04
N GLN A 5 -31.01 11.42 4.86
CA GLN A 5 -31.92 11.69 5.98
C GLN A 5 -31.96 10.52 6.98
N ARG A 6 -31.93 9.27 6.50
CA ARG A 6 -31.90 8.08 7.37
C ARG A 6 -30.60 7.92 8.16
N GLN A 7 -29.49 8.47 7.68
CA GLN A 7 -28.22 8.50 8.42
C GLN A 7 -28.20 9.66 9.42
N ILE A 8 -28.70 10.82 9.01
CA ILE A 8 -28.76 12.02 9.84
C ILE A 8 -29.60 11.81 11.11
N ILE A 9 -30.70 11.04 11.05
CA ILE A 9 -31.53 10.77 12.22
C ILE A 9 -30.85 9.86 13.27
N LEU A 10 -29.74 9.20 12.94
CA LEU A 10 -29.05 8.32 13.88
C LEU A 10 -28.40 9.12 15.02
N PRO A 11 -28.59 8.70 16.28
CA PRO A 11 -27.86 9.28 17.40
C PRO A 11 -26.34 9.18 17.17
N GLY A 12 -25.63 10.30 17.39
CA GLY A 12 -24.18 10.40 17.17
C GLY A 12 -23.77 10.82 15.76
N ILE A 13 -24.65 10.80 14.75
CA ILE A 13 -24.36 11.33 13.42
C ILE A 13 -24.93 12.76 13.28
N GLY A 14 -26.24 12.91 13.17
CA GLY A 14 -26.85 14.23 12.96
C GLY A 14 -26.37 14.94 11.68
N THR A 15 -26.76 16.20 11.54
CA THR A 15 -26.29 17.03 10.40
C THR A 15 -24.78 17.27 10.47
N SER A 16 -24.22 17.38 11.67
CA SER A 16 -22.79 17.63 11.90
C SER A 16 -21.94 16.43 11.47
N GLY A 17 -22.32 15.20 11.82
CA GLY A 17 -21.67 13.97 11.36
C GLY A 17 -21.74 13.80 9.84
N GLN A 18 -22.89 14.09 9.23
CA GLN A 18 -22.99 14.07 7.76
C GLN A 18 -22.08 15.10 7.09
N GLN A 19 -21.91 16.28 7.72
CA GLN A 19 -20.97 17.29 7.24
C GLN A 19 -19.51 16.83 7.39
N LYS A 20 -19.16 16.11 8.48
CA LYS A 20 -17.84 15.47 8.62
C LYS A 20 -17.57 14.46 7.51
N LEU A 21 -18.54 13.59 7.21
CA LEU A 21 -18.44 12.64 6.09
C LEU A 21 -18.18 13.40 4.77
N LYS A 22 -18.99 14.43 4.49
CA LYS A 22 -18.85 15.26 3.28
C LYS A 22 -17.51 16.01 3.20
N SER A 23 -16.89 16.39 4.32
CA SER A 23 -15.58 17.05 4.31
C SER A 23 -14.40 16.08 4.26
N SER A 24 -14.65 14.78 4.44
CA SER A 24 -13.58 13.77 4.55
C SER A 24 -13.09 13.32 3.19
N ARG A 25 -11.78 13.03 3.14
CA ARG A 25 -11.06 12.55 1.97
C ARG A 25 -10.48 11.17 2.29
N VAL A 26 -10.91 10.14 1.59
CA VAL A 26 -10.50 8.74 1.85
C VAL A 26 -9.76 8.18 0.65
N LEU A 27 -8.58 7.60 0.84
CA LEU A 27 -7.88 6.82 -0.19
C LEU A 27 -8.15 5.33 0.03
N VAL A 28 -8.63 4.65 -1.00
CA VAL A 28 -8.73 3.17 -1.03
C VAL A 28 -7.61 2.63 -1.91
N VAL A 29 -6.68 1.88 -1.30
CA VAL A 29 -5.57 1.24 -2.00
C VAL A 29 -6.01 -0.17 -2.39
N GLY A 30 -6.27 -0.37 -3.68
CA GLY A 30 -6.83 -1.60 -4.22
C GLY A 30 -8.32 -1.48 -4.54
N ALA A 31 -8.66 -1.72 -5.81
CA ALA A 31 -10.00 -1.86 -6.37
C ALA A 31 -10.36 -3.33 -6.63
N GLY A 32 -9.71 -4.25 -5.90
CA GLY A 32 -9.99 -5.68 -5.91
C GLY A 32 -11.19 -6.06 -5.04
N GLY A 33 -11.19 -7.27 -4.48
CA GLY A 33 -12.35 -7.81 -3.76
C GLY A 33 -12.84 -6.92 -2.61
N LEU A 34 -11.92 -6.53 -1.70
CA LEU A 34 -12.24 -5.64 -0.58
C LEU A 34 -12.66 -4.25 -1.07
N GLY A 35 -11.94 -3.68 -2.03
CA GLY A 35 -12.23 -2.37 -2.62
C GLY A 35 -13.63 -2.30 -3.24
N CYS A 36 -14.03 -3.32 -4.01
CA CYS A 36 -15.37 -3.43 -4.61
C CYS A 36 -16.50 -3.39 -3.59
N VAL A 37 -16.23 -3.81 -2.36
CA VAL A 37 -17.18 -3.82 -1.25
C VAL A 37 -17.18 -2.47 -0.55
N ILE A 38 -16.00 -1.90 -0.27
CA ILE A 38 -15.84 -0.64 0.48
C ILE A 38 -16.36 0.56 -0.31
N LEU A 39 -15.94 0.70 -1.55
CA LEU A 39 -16.12 1.91 -2.37
C LEU A 39 -17.60 2.34 -2.51
N PRO A 40 -18.56 1.45 -2.84
CA PRO A 40 -19.96 1.84 -2.96
C PRO A 40 -20.56 2.38 -1.67
N TYR A 41 -20.12 1.84 -0.52
CA TYR A 41 -20.66 2.23 0.79
C TYR A 41 -20.05 3.55 1.28
N LEU A 42 -18.77 3.82 1.03
CA LEU A 42 -18.19 5.14 1.28
C LEU A 42 -18.91 6.22 0.46
N ALA A 43 -19.13 5.96 -0.82
CA ALA A 43 -19.84 6.88 -1.71
C ALA A 43 -21.29 7.10 -1.28
N ALA A 44 -22.01 6.02 -0.98
CA ALA A 44 -23.39 6.08 -0.51
C ALA A 44 -23.54 6.72 0.87
N ALA A 45 -22.51 6.65 1.73
CA ALA A 45 -22.49 7.35 3.01
C ALA A 45 -22.23 8.85 2.89
N GLY A 46 -21.84 9.32 1.69
CA GLY A 46 -21.62 10.75 1.45
C GLY A 46 -20.23 11.23 1.84
N ILE A 47 -19.21 10.37 1.76
CA ILE A 47 -17.81 10.82 1.74
C ILE A 47 -17.63 11.85 0.61
N GLY A 48 -16.91 12.93 0.89
CA GLY A 48 -16.75 14.06 -0.05
C GLY A 48 -15.80 13.77 -1.20
N LYS A 49 -14.67 13.14 -0.88
CA LYS A 49 -13.61 12.82 -1.84
C LYS A 49 -13.12 11.40 -1.63
N ILE A 50 -13.09 10.61 -2.69
CA ILE A 50 -12.55 9.23 -2.67
C ILE A 50 -11.44 9.13 -3.71
N GLY A 51 -10.24 8.79 -3.25
CA GLY A 51 -9.14 8.36 -4.11
C GLY A 51 -9.19 6.84 -4.27
N ILE A 52 -8.93 6.36 -5.48
CA ILE A 52 -8.80 4.94 -5.78
C ILE A 52 -7.47 4.73 -6.50
N ILE A 53 -6.62 3.85 -6.00
CA ILE A 53 -5.38 3.45 -6.67
C ILE A 53 -5.39 1.95 -6.93
N ASP A 54 -5.29 1.58 -8.20
CA ASP A 54 -5.19 0.20 -8.66
C ASP A 54 -4.66 0.18 -10.11
N GLY A 55 -3.67 -0.67 -10.39
CA GLY A 55 -3.06 -0.81 -11.71
C GLY A 55 -3.63 -1.95 -12.55
N ASP A 56 -4.51 -2.78 -11.99
CA ASP A 56 -5.02 -3.98 -12.65
C ASP A 56 -6.21 -3.69 -13.58
N LYS A 57 -6.41 -4.64 -14.49
CA LYS A 57 -7.61 -4.77 -15.31
C LYS A 57 -8.56 -5.82 -14.73
N ILE A 58 -9.84 -5.72 -15.10
CA ILE A 58 -10.87 -6.66 -14.69
C ILE A 58 -10.64 -7.99 -15.41
N GLU A 59 -10.66 -9.09 -14.65
CA GLU A 59 -10.51 -10.45 -15.14
C GLU A 59 -11.72 -11.31 -14.75
N GLU A 60 -12.10 -12.26 -15.62
CA GLU A 60 -13.22 -13.18 -15.36
C GLU A 60 -13.05 -13.95 -14.04
N SER A 61 -11.83 -14.42 -13.78
CA SER A 61 -11.44 -15.15 -12.56
C SER A 61 -11.67 -14.37 -11.26
N ASN A 62 -11.89 -13.06 -11.35
CA ASN A 62 -12.02 -12.15 -10.22
C ASN A 62 -13.48 -11.77 -9.93
N LEU A 63 -14.39 -11.95 -10.89
CA LEU A 63 -15.79 -11.49 -10.80
C LEU A 63 -16.57 -12.14 -9.65
N HIS A 64 -16.23 -13.38 -9.27
CA HIS A 64 -16.89 -14.08 -8.15
C HIS A 64 -16.75 -13.37 -6.79
N ARG A 65 -15.80 -12.44 -6.65
CA ARG A 65 -15.55 -11.66 -5.42
C ARG A 65 -15.49 -10.14 -5.65
N GLN A 66 -15.33 -9.69 -6.89
CA GLN A 66 -15.28 -8.28 -7.27
C GLN A 66 -16.64 -7.82 -7.80
N VAL A 67 -17.64 -7.81 -6.92
CA VAL A 67 -19.06 -7.60 -7.26
C VAL A 67 -19.42 -6.20 -7.80
N LEU A 68 -18.45 -5.29 -7.87
CA LEU A 68 -18.62 -3.97 -8.49
C LEU A 68 -18.59 -4.04 -10.02
N TYR A 69 -17.99 -5.09 -10.57
CA TYR A 69 -17.76 -5.26 -12.00
C TYR A 69 -18.69 -6.33 -12.60
N ALA A 70 -18.94 -6.20 -13.90
CA ALA A 70 -19.73 -7.11 -14.71
C ALA A 70 -18.87 -7.72 -15.83
N SER A 71 -19.36 -8.79 -16.44
CA SER A 71 -18.64 -9.54 -17.47
C SER A 71 -18.31 -8.70 -18.70
N GLU A 72 -19.13 -7.70 -19.02
CA GLU A 72 -18.92 -6.80 -20.17
C GLU A 72 -17.73 -5.84 -19.97
N GLN A 73 -17.24 -5.71 -18.73
CA GLN A 73 -16.14 -4.81 -18.36
C GLN A 73 -14.78 -5.53 -18.30
N ILE A 74 -14.71 -6.83 -18.62
CA ILE A 74 -13.45 -7.58 -18.65
C ILE A 74 -12.44 -6.88 -19.59
N GLY A 75 -11.20 -6.73 -19.11
CA GLY A 75 -10.12 -6.05 -19.83
C GLY A 75 -10.06 -4.52 -19.64
N LEU A 76 -11.08 -3.91 -19.03
CA LEU A 76 -11.05 -2.50 -18.62
C LEU A 76 -10.33 -2.35 -17.28
N TYR A 77 -9.80 -1.15 -17.00
CA TYR A 77 -9.09 -0.88 -15.75
C TYR A 77 -10.06 -0.84 -14.57
N LYS A 78 -9.74 -1.60 -13.51
CA LYS A 78 -10.55 -1.70 -12.29
C LYS A 78 -10.86 -0.31 -11.71
N VAL A 79 -9.83 0.53 -11.61
CA VAL A 79 -9.92 1.86 -10.99
C VAL A 79 -10.92 2.78 -11.71
N LYS A 80 -11.00 2.72 -13.05
CA LYS A 80 -11.90 3.54 -13.87
C LYS A 80 -13.35 3.07 -13.72
N GLU A 81 -13.59 1.76 -13.84
CA GLU A 81 -14.94 1.19 -13.68
C GLU A 81 -15.46 1.34 -12.25
N ALA A 82 -14.57 1.25 -11.25
CA ALA A 82 -14.92 1.50 -9.86
C ALA A 82 -15.34 2.95 -9.63
N ALA A 83 -14.60 3.92 -10.19
CA ALA A 83 -14.94 5.33 -10.12
C ALA A 83 -16.32 5.61 -10.75
N ASP A 84 -16.55 5.10 -11.95
CA ASP A 84 -17.83 5.24 -12.65
C ASP A 84 -18.99 4.66 -11.84
N ALA A 85 -18.79 3.50 -11.21
CA ALA A 85 -19.81 2.85 -10.40
C ALA A 85 -20.18 3.67 -9.16
N ILE A 86 -19.20 4.29 -8.47
CA ILE A 86 -19.46 5.07 -7.27
C ILE A 86 -19.98 6.49 -7.55
N ILE A 87 -19.58 7.11 -8.67
CA ILE A 87 -20.14 8.40 -9.11
C ILE A 87 -21.64 8.24 -9.38
N LYS A 88 -22.05 7.14 -10.04
CA LYS A 88 -23.48 6.81 -10.24
C LYS A 88 -24.23 6.66 -8.92
N LYS A 89 -23.55 6.21 -7.85
CA LYS A 89 -24.13 6.09 -6.50
C LYS A 89 -24.21 7.42 -5.76
N ASN A 90 -23.31 8.37 -6.00
CA ASN A 90 -23.34 9.72 -5.42
C ASN A 90 -22.73 10.76 -6.37
N PRO A 91 -23.53 11.43 -7.22
CA PRO A 91 -23.02 12.36 -8.21
C PRO A 91 -22.32 13.62 -7.65
N GLY A 92 -22.45 13.89 -6.35
CA GLY A 92 -21.74 15.00 -5.68
C GLY A 92 -20.39 14.62 -5.08
N LEU A 93 -19.94 13.38 -5.29
CA LEU A 93 -18.66 12.85 -4.85
C LEU A 93 -17.53 13.30 -5.79
N GLU A 94 -16.45 13.81 -5.24
CA GLU A 94 -15.18 13.96 -5.98
C GLU A 94 -14.44 12.61 -6.00
N VAL A 95 -14.06 12.11 -7.17
CA VAL A 95 -13.29 10.87 -7.31
C VAL A 95 -11.95 11.15 -7.98
N LEU A 96 -10.86 10.71 -7.35
CA LEU A 96 -9.52 10.70 -7.95
C LEU A 96 -9.13 9.28 -8.33
N VAL A 97 -8.68 9.11 -9.56
CA VAL A 97 -8.32 7.83 -10.16
C VAL A 97 -6.82 7.80 -10.39
N TYR A 98 -6.13 6.88 -9.73
CA TYR A 98 -4.71 6.60 -9.94
C TYR A 98 -4.59 5.23 -10.62
N GLU A 99 -4.47 5.24 -11.95
CA GLU A 99 -4.29 4.03 -12.79
C GLU A 99 -2.82 3.57 -12.76
N GLU A 100 -2.34 3.26 -11.56
CA GLU A 100 -0.99 2.77 -11.32
C GLU A 100 -0.96 1.92 -10.04
N PHE A 101 0.08 1.13 -9.86
CA PHE A 101 0.30 0.44 -8.60
C PHE A 101 0.85 1.40 -7.55
N LEU A 102 0.43 1.23 -6.29
CA LEU A 102 1.05 1.94 -5.19
C LEU A 102 2.52 1.49 -5.06
N THR A 103 3.42 2.46 -4.92
CA THR A 103 4.85 2.24 -4.71
C THR A 103 5.34 3.19 -3.62
N ALA A 104 6.49 2.88 -3.02
CA ALA A 104 7.14 3.80 -2.08
C ALA A 104 7.51 5.16 -2.72
N LYS A 105 7.51 5.26 -4.06
CA LYS A 105 7.80 6.49 -4.80
C LYS A 105 6.58 7.41 -4.89
N ASN A 106 5.41 6.88 -5.23
CA ASN A 106 4.20 7.68 -5.44
C ASN A 106 3.36 7.85 -4.16
N ALA A 107 3.51 6.95 -3.17
CA ALA A 107 2.69 6.97 -1.96
C ALA A 107 2.70 8.30 -1.18
N PRO A 108 3.86 8.95 -0.90
CA PRO A 108 3.87 10.17 -0.08
C PRO A 108 3.09 11.33 -0.70
N GLU A 109 3.19 11.51 -2.01
CA GLU A 109 2.48 12.56 -2.74
C GLU A 109 0.97 12.29 -2.70
N ILE A 110 0.56 11.06 -3.06
CA ILE A 110 -0.84 10.66 -3.08
C ILE A 110 -1.47 10.77 -1.68
N PHE A 111 -0.82 10.25 -0.64
CA PHE A 111 -1.39 10.17 0.71
C PHE A 111 -1.59 11.56 1.35
N SER A 112 -0.83 12.57 0.91
CA SER A 112 -0.92 13.93 1.44
C SER A 112 -2.30 14.57 1.22
N ASP A 113 -3.01 14.14 0.18
CA ASP A 113 -4.33 14.65 -0.20
C ASP A 113 -5.50 13.99 0.55
N PHE A 114 -5.23 13.01 1.41
CA PHE A 114 -6.26 12.23 2.10
C PHE A 114 -6.14 12.30 3.62
N ASP A 115 -7.26 12.10 4.30
CA ASP A 115 -7.36 12.13 5.77
C ASP A 115 -7.28 10.72 6.36
N LEU A 116 -7.75 9.72 5.61
CA LEU A 116 -7.78 8.31 6.00
C LEU A 116 -7.40 7.43 4.80
N ILE A 117 -6.59 6.41 5.07
CA ILE A 117 -6.21 5.39 4.09
C ILE A 117 -6.92 4.07 4.43
N ILE A 118 -7.33 3.31 3.42
CA ILE A 118 -7.87 1.96 3.59
C ILE A 118 -7.02 0.99 2.76
N ASP A 119 -6.38 0.04 3.43
CA ASP A 119 -5.65 -1.07 2.80
C ASP A 119 -6.66 -2.11 2.33
N ALA A 120 -6.98 -2.09 1.04
CA ALA A 120 -7.82 -3.10 0.37
C ALA A 120 -6.97 -4.01 -0.53
N THR A 121 -5.67 -4.11 -0.26
CA THR A 121 -4.72 -4.91 -1.04
C THR A 121 -4.61 -6.34 -0.48
N ASP A 122 -4.23 -7.27 -1.34
CA ASP A 122 -3.85 -8.64 -0.96
C ASP A 122 -2.32 -8.82 -0.89
N ASN A 123 -1.56 -7.73 -1.03
CA ASN A 123 -0.11 -7.76 -1.14
C ASN A 123 0.55 -7.30 0.17
N LEU A 124 1.21 -8.26 0.84
CA LEU A 124 1.91 -8.00 2.11
C LEU A 124 2.95 -6.88 1.97
N PHE A 125 3.67 -6.79 0.86
CA PHE A 125 4.68 -5.75 0.66
C PHE A 125 4.04 -4.35 0.59
N ILE A 126 2.94 -4.21 -0.16
CA ILE A 126 2.24 -2.92 -0.29
C ILE A 126 1.72 -2.45 1.06
N ARG A 127 1.29 -3.36 1.94
CA ARG A 127 0.86 -3.03 3.31
C ARG A 127 1.96 -2.32 4.13
N TYR A 128 3.21 -2.75 4.00
CA TYR A 128 4.33 -2.06 4.64
C TYR A 128 4.58 -0.67 4.05
N VAL A 129 4.40 -0.50 2.73
CA VAL A 129 4.47 0.84 2.10
C VAL A 129 3.36 1.74 2.65
N ILE A 130 2.13 1.22 2.80
CA ILE A 130 1.01 1.95 3.39
C ILE A 130 1.36 2.39 4.81
N ASP A 131 1.84 1.47 5.66
CA ASP A 131 2.19 1.78 7.05
C ASP A 131 3.30 2.84 7.14
N ASP A 132 4.42 2.63 6.44
CA ASP A 132 5.57 3.54 6.46
C ASP A 132 5.18 4.95 5.99
N THR A 133 4.34 5.03 4.96
CA THR A 133 3.85 6.31 4.44
C THR A 133 2.86 6.97 5.40
N CYS A 134 1.97 6.18 6.01
CA CYS A 134 1.02 6.67 7.02
C CYS A 134 1.73 7.22 8.25
N VAL A 135 2.77 6.55 8.74
CA VAL A 135 3.62 7.03 9.84
C VAL A 135 4.29 8.35 9.45
N ALA A 136 4.86 8.43 8.25
CA ALA A 136 5.56 9.63 7.77
C ALA A 136 4.61 10.83 7.59
N CYS A 137 3.38 10.60 7.14
CA CYS A 137 2.38 11.64 6.88
C CYS A 137 1.44 11.91 8.05
N GLY A 138 1.55 11.17 9.16
CA GLY A 138 0.67 11.28 10.31
C GLY A 138 -0.79 10.91 9.99
N LYS A 139 -1.01 9.87 9.20
CA LYS A 139 -2.34 9.42 8.75
C LYS A 139 -2.69 8.06 9.36
N PRO A 140 -3.93 7.84 9.82
CA PRO A 140 -4.39 6.52 10.18
C PRO A 140 -4.65 5.69 8.92
N PHE A 141 -4.63 4.36 9.06
CA PHE A 141 -5.19 3.48 8.04
C PHE A 141 -6.00 2.33 8.61
N VAL A 142 -7.03 1.92 7.87
CA VAL A 142 -7.84 0.75 8.16
C VAL A 142 -7.24 -0.46 7.44
N TYR A 143 -6.83 -1.45 8.23
CA TYR A 143 -6.27 -2.71 7.76
C TYR A 143 -7.37 -3.74 7.49
N GLY A 144 -7.24 -4.47 6.38
CA GLY A 144 -8.02 -5.66 6.08
C GLY A 144 -7.15 -6.75 5.48
N SER A 145 -7.37 -8.00 5.88
CA SER A 145 -6.75 -9.16 5.24
C SER A 145 -7.67 -10.36 5.30
N ILE A 146 -7.54 -11.25 4.34
CA ILE A 146 -8.33 -12.48 4.24
C ILE A 146 -7.38 -13.64 4.02
N HIS A 147 -7.66 -14.76 4.66
CA HIS A 147 -6.99 -16.02 4.40
C HIS A 147 -8.03 -17.14 4.46
N GLN A 148 -8.34 -17.75 3.31
CA GLN A 148 -9.40 -18.76 3.16
C GLN A 148 -10.75 -18.26 3.71
N PHE A 149 -11.21 -18.83 4.84
CA PHE A 149 -12.48 -18.50 5.51
C PHE A 149 -12.30 -17.60 6.73
N GLN A 150 -11.11 -17.04 6.93
CA GLN A 150 -10.80 -16.15 8.03
C GLN A 150 -10.49 -14.77 7.49
N GLY A 151 -10.94 -13.75 8.20
CA GLY A 151 -10.56 -12.38 7.92
C GLY A 151 -10.11 -11.63 9.15
N GLN A 152 -9.34 -10.58 8.91
CA GLN A 152 -8.72 -9.75 9.93
C GLN A 152 -9.00 -8.27 9.64
N VAL A 153 -9.32 -7.50 10.67
CA VAL A 153 -9.50 -6.05 10.60
C VAL A 153 -8.86 -5.38 11.81
N SER A 154 -8.17 -4.27 11.58
CA SER A 154 -7.59 -3.42 12.63
C SER A 154 -7.48 -1.98 12.13
N VAL A 155 -7.10 -1.07 13.02
CA VAL A 155 -6.77 0.31 12.67
C VAL A 155 -5.39 0.63 13.22
N PHE A 156 -4.51 1.16 12.37
CA PHE A 156 -3.15 1.52 12.73
C PHE A 156 -2.94 3.03 12.59
N ASN A 157 -1.91 3.55 13.26
CA ASN A 157 -1.51 4.96 13.20
C ASN A 157 -2.61 5.96 13.63
N TYR A 158 -3.60 5.50 14.39
CA TYR A 158 -4.73 6.30 14.86
C TYR A 158 -4.47 6.85 16.26
N GLU A 159 -4.49 8.17 16.42
CA GLU A 159 -4.37 8.89 17.70
C GLU A 159 -3.16 8.45 18.57
N GLY A 160 -2.01 8.20 17.93
CA GLY A 160 -0.80 7.73 18.63
C GLY A 160 -0.82 6.25 19.03
N GLY A 161 -1.80 5.49 18.51
CA GLY A 161 -1.86 4.04 18.56
C GLY A 161 -0.73 3.35 17.78
N PRO A 162 -0.69 2.01 17.80
CA PRO A 162 0.40 1.25 17.22
C PRO A 162 0.45 1.38 15.69
N THR A 163 1.66 1.27 15.16
CA THR A 163 1.93 1.10 13.72
C THR A 163 1.74 -0.37 13.33
N TYR A 164 1.62 -0.66 12.03
CA TYR A 164 1.59 -2.07 11.59
C TYR A 164 2.91 -2.78 11.94
N ARG A 165 4.04 -2.08 11.79
CA ARG A 165 5.37 -2.60 12.15
C ARG A 165 5.59 -2.85 13.64
N ASP A 166 4.86 -2.18 14.54
CA ASP A 166 4.92 -2.48 15.97
C ASP A 166 4.43 -3.91 16.26
N ILE A 167 3.49 -4.40 15.46
CA ILE A 167 2.86 -5.71 15.63
C ILE A 167 3.49 -6.76 14.72
N PHE A 168 3.86 -6.36 13.51
CA PHE A 168 4.47 -7.21 12.48
C PHE A 168 5.79 -6.57 12.02
N PRO A 169 6.90 -6.74 12.77
CA PRO A 169 8.14 -5.96 12.54
C PRO A 169 8.84 -6.29 11.21
N GLU A 170 8.78 -7.55 10.79
CA GLU A 170 9.46 -8.04 9.60
C GLU A 170 8.47 -8.59 8.57
N GLU A 171 8.76 -8.28 7.29
CA GLU A 171 8.13 -8.93 6.16
C GLU A 171 8.42 -10.43 6.21
N ASN A 172 7.44 -11.22 6.66
CA ASN A 172 7.55 -12.66 6.60
C ASN A 172 7.44 -13.12 5.13
N LYS A 173 8.58 -13.41 4.51
CA LYS A 173 8.69 -13.85 3.11
C LYS A 173 8.01 -15.19 2.81
N SER A 174 7.58 -15.91 3.84
CA SER A 174 6.99 -17.26 3.73
C SER A 174 5.47 -17.30 3.86
N ALA A 175 4.80 -16.15 3.95
CA ALA A 175 3.35 -16.11 3.99
C ALA A 175 2.77 -16.42 2.58
N PRO A 176 1.92 -17.45 2.42
CA PRO A 176 1.29 -17.74 1.13
C PRO A 176 0.40 -16.58 0.70
N ASN A 177 0.42 -16.26 -0.59
CA ASN A 177 -0.46 -15.22 -1.15
C ASN A 177 -1.90 -15.76 -1.22
N CYS A 178 -2.90 -14.92 -0.94
CA CYS A 178 -4.31 -15.34 -0.90
C CYS A 178 -4.79 -16.05 -2.18
N ALA A 179 -4.15 -15.74 -3.31
CA ALA A 179 -4.41 -16.35 -4.62
C ALA A 179 -4.16 -17.86 -4.65
N GLU A 180 -3.21 -18.39 -3.85
CA GLU A 180 -2.88 -19.81 -3.82
C GLU A 180 -3.82 -20.64 -2.93
N ALA A 181 -4.44 -20.00 -1.93
CA ALA A 181 -5.32 -20.66 -0.97
C ALA A 181 -6.82 -20.61 -1.34
N GLY A 182 -7.19 -19.78 -2.32
CA GLY A 182 -8.57 -19.50 -2.70
C GLY A 182 -9.30 -18.62 -1.67
N VAL A 183 -10.38 -17.96 -2.10
CA VAL A 183 -11.18 -17.07 -1.25
C VAL A 183 -12.67 -17.12 -1.61
N LEU A 184 -13.53 -17.05 -0.59
CA LEU A 184 -14.97 -16.99 -0.78
C LEU A 184 -15.44 -15.53 -0.88
N GLY A 185 -16.25 -15.20 -1.90
CA GLY A 185 -16.73 -13.82 -2.11
C GLY A 185 -17.50 -13.22 -0.93
N THR A 186 -18.22 -14.04 -0.15
CA THR A 186 -18.90 -13.59 1.08
C THR A 186 -17.92 -13.25 2.20
N THR A 187 -16.76 -13.92 2.26
CA THR A 187 -15.67 -13.55 3.18
C THR A 187 -15.14 -12.18 2.83
N VAL A 188 -14.89 -11.93 1.55
CA VAL A 188 -14.50 -10.62 1.04
C VAL A 188 -15.54 -9.54 1.39
N GLY A 189 -16.82 -9.84 1.16
CA GLY A 189 -17.93 -8.95 1.50
C GLY A 189 -17.96 -8.55 2.98
N LEU A 190 -17.88 -9.52 3.89
CA LEU A 190 -17.97 -9.26 5.33
C LEU A 190 -16.77 -8.46 5.85
N ILE A 191 -15.56 -8.80 5.41
CA ILE A 191 -14.35 -8.09 5.85
C ILE A 191 -14.28 -6.68 5.28
N GLY A 192 -14.63 -6.49 4.01
CA GLY A 192 -14.70 -5.15 3.40
C GLY A 192 -15.73 -4.26 4.11
N MET A 193 -16.85 -4.81 4.56
CA MET A 193 -17.84 -4.08 5.35
C MET A 193 -17.35 -3.71 6.76
N LEU A 194 -16.58 -4.60 7.40
CA LEU A 194 -15.94 -4.27 8.67
C LEU A 194 -14.90 -3.14 8.49
N GLN A 195 -14.12 -3.14 7.41
CA GLN A 195 -13.22 -2.04 7.10
C GLN A 195 -13.96 -0.71 6.87
N ALA A 196 -15.02 -0.73 6.05
CA ALA A 196 -15.85 0.45 5.81
C ALA A 196 -16.46 0.99 7.12
N ASN A 197 -16.85 0.09 8.03
CA ASN A 197 -17.37 0.46 9.35
C ASN A 197 -16.30 1.14 10.23
N GLU A 198 -15.04 0.66 10.24
CA GLU A 198 -13.95 1.35 10.94
C GLU A 198 -13.71 2.75 10.36
N ALA A 199 -13.75 2.90 9.03
CA ALA A 199 -13.61 4.19 8.38
C ALA A 199 -14.72 5.17 8.83
N MET A 200 -15.96 4.72 8.92
CA MET A 200 -17.07 5.54 9.44
C MET A 200 -16.83 5.97 10.89
N LYS A 201 -16.40 5.05 11.77
CA LYS A 201 -16.13 5.37 13.19
C LYS A 201 -15.04 6.41 13.34
N ILE A 202 -13.94 6.27 12.59
CA ILE A 202 -12.83 7.24 12.57
C ILE A 202 -13.32 8.62 12.14
N ILE A 203 -14.01 8.72 11.00
CA ILE A 203 -14.44 10.00 10.44
C ILE A 203 -15.48 10.70 11.33
N LEU A 204 -16.43 9.93 11.86
CA LEU A 204 -17.49 10.47 12.70
C LEU A 204 -17.00 10.79 14.12
N GLY A 205 -15.94 10.11 14.58
CA GLY A 205 -15.44 10.16 15.94
C GLY A 205 -16.43 9.50 16.92
N ILE A 206 -16.98 8.35 16.55
CA ILE A 206 -17.99 7.62 17.33
C ILE A 206 -17.63 6.14 17.48
N GLY A 207 -18.17 5.52 18.54
CA GLY A 207 -17.93 4.11 18.84
C GLY A 207 -16.50 3.85 19.33
N GLU A 208 -16.09 2.59 19.31
CA GLU A 208 -14.74 2.16 19.69
C GLU A 208 -13.99 1.70 18.44
N VAL A 209 -12.97 2.44 18.03
CA VAL A 209 -12.12 2.12 16.86
C VAL A 209 -11.21 0.94 17.20
N LEU A 210 -10.93 0.05 16.24
CA LEU A 210 -10.02 -1.10 16.40
C LEU A 210 -8.52 -0.71 16.51
N SER A 211 -8.21 0.50 16.99
CA SER A 211 -6.84 0.90 17.29
C SER A 211 -6.35 0.13 18.52
N GLY A 212 -5.17 -0.51 18.43
CA GLY A 212 -4.66 -1.37 19.50
C GLY A 212 -5.28 -2.78 19.54
N LYS A 213 -6.17 -3.12 18.59
CA LYS A 213 -6.93 -4.38 18.58
C LYS A 213 -6.91 -5.04 17.20
N LEU A 214 -6.87 -6.36 17.16
CA LEU A 214 -7.06 -7.16 15.94
C LEU A 214 -8.36 -7.95 16.07
N LEU A 215 -9.34 -7.60 15.25
CA LEU A 215 -10.54 -8.42 15.07
C LEU A 215 -10.21 -9.55 14.09
N ILE A 216 -10.40 -10.78 14.53
CA ILE A 216 -10.34 -11.99 13.71
C ILE A 216 -11.75 -12.56 13.61
N TYR A 217 -12.24 -12.74 12.39
CA TYR A 217 -13.52 -13.37 12.10
C TYR A 217 -13.26 -14.71 11.40
N ASN A 218 -13.67 -15.82 12.02
CA ASN A 218 -13.77 -17.13 11.35
C ASN A 218 -15.20 -17.32 10.81
N LEU A 219 -15.35 -17.35 9.49
CA LEU A 219 -16.66 -17.37 8.84
C LEU A 219 -17.26 -18.77 8.72
N LEU A 220 -16.49 -19.84 8.92
CA LEU A 220 -17.05 -21.20 8.91
C LEU A 220 -17.94 -21.45 10.13
N ASN A 221 -17.57 -20.87 11.27
CA ASN A 221 -18.27 -21.06 12.55
C ASN A 221 -18.83 -19.76 13.14
N ASN A 222 -18.73 -18.65 12.42
CA ASN A 222 -19.16 -17.32 12.85
C ASN A 222 -18.55 -16.83 14.18
N THR A 223 -17.32 -17.24 14.47
CA THR A 223 -16.63 -16.81 15.69
C THR A 223 -15.86 -15.52 15.44
N GLN A 224 -16.07 -14.54 16.33
CA GLN A 224 -15.31 -13.30 16.38
C GLN A 224 -14.39 -13.32 17.60
N GLN A 225 -13.12 -13.03 17.40
CA GLN A 225 -12.13 -12.89 18.46
C GLN A 225 -11.45 -11.55 18.31
N VAL A 226 -11.34 -10.81 19.41
CA VAL A 226 -10.61 -9.54 19.46
C VAL A 226 -9.35 -9.77 20.29
N PHE A 227 -8.20 -9.60 19.67
CA PHE A 227 -6.91 -9.65 20.33
C PHE A 227 -6.42 -8.23 20.59
N GLU A 228 -6.12 -7.91 21.84
CA GLU A 228 -5.46 -6.65 22.17
C GLU A 228 -3.95 -6.81 22.00
N PHE A 229 -3.30 -5.82 21.38
CA PHE A 229 -1.86 -5.89 21.11
C PHE A 229 -0.99 -5.78 22.38
N GLY A 230 -1.57 -5.39 23.51
CA GLY A 230 -0.86 -5.16 24.76
C GLY A 230 0.18 -4.04 24.63
N ASN A 231 1.20 -4.07 25.50
CA ASN A 231 2.37 -3.19 25.40
C ASN A 231 3.35 -3.74 24.34
N ALA A 232 2.89 -3.91 23.10
CA ALA A 232 3.81 -4.24 22.01
C ALA A 232 4.95 -3.22 22.04
N PRO A 233 6.22 -3.68 22.04
CA PRO A 233 7.34 -2.75 22.01
C PRO A 233 7.16 -1.91 20.76
N LYS A 234 7.02 -0.59 20.95
CA LYS A 234 7.03 0.33 19.81
C LYS A 234 8.27 -0.02 19.03
N SER A 235 8.11 -0.33 17.75
CA SER A 235 9.26 -0.48 16.87
C SER A 235 10.12 0.74 17.16
N GLU A 236 11.40 0.50 17.53
CA GLU A 236 12.35 1.62 17.65
C GLU A 236 12.09 2.43 16.41
N LYS A 237 11.78 3.74 16.57
CA LYS A 237 11.62 4.64 15.45
C LYS A 237 12.84 4.35 14.60
N ARG A 238 12.68 3.52 13.55
CA ARG A 238 13.69 3.36 12.55
C ARG A 238 13.71 4.75 12.07
N HIS A 239 14.73 5.49 12.49
CA HIS A 239 14.93 6.79 11.94
C HIS A 239 14.81 6.50 10.45
N ILE A 240 13.82 7.11 9.81
CA ILE A 240 13.90 7.41 8.41
C ILE A 240 15.09 8.39 8.35
N SER A 241 16.31 7.90 8.63
CA SER A 241 17.48 8.72 9.01
C SER A 241 18.14 9.29 7.78
N ALA A 242 17.76 8.81 6.60
CA ALA A 242 17.99 9.53 5.38
C ALA A 242 16.78 9.33 4.46
N SER A 243 16.16 10.43 4.07
CA SER A 243 15.57 10.50 2.74
C SER A 243 16.71 10.32 1.74
N PHE A 244 16.99 9.08 1.33
CA PHE A 244 17.96 8.85 0.26
C PHE A 244 17.45 9.54 -1.00
N LYS A 245 18.34 10.23 -1.72
CA LYS A 245 17.98 10.85 -2.99
C LYS A 245 17.56 9.72 -3.95
N LEU A 246 16.30 9.76 -4.37
CA LEU A 246 15.81 8.93 -5.44
C LEU A 246 16.23 9.56 -6.77
N ILE A 247 16.86 8.77 -7.64
CA ILE A 247 17.35 9.20 -8.96
C ILE A 247 16.70 8.37 -10.07
N THR A 248 16.60 8.93 -11.28
CA THR A 248 16.17 8.19 -12.48
C THR A 248 17.24 7.22 -12.98
N ALA A 249 16.89 6.32 -13.90
CA ALA A 249 17.86 5.47 -14.58
C ALA A 249 18.90 6.31 -15.34
N GLU A 250 18.45 7.37 -16.03
CA GLU A 250 19.32 8.33 -16.73
C GLU A 250 20.34 8.96 -15.77
N GLU A 251 19.88 9.55 -14.66
CA GLU A 251 20.75 10.12 -13.63
C GLU A 251 21.70 9.08 -13.03
N ALA A 252 21.27 7.82 -12.96
CA ALA A 252 22.07 6.72 -12.41
C ALA A 252 23.19 6.26 -13.34
N LEU A 253 23.13 6.57 -14.63
CA LEU A 253 24.17 6.25 -15.61
C LEU A 253 25.19 7.39 -15.81
N LEU A 254 24.95 8.56 -15.21
CA LEU A 254 25.84 9.73 -15.37
C LEU A 254 26.97 9.77 -14.32
N GLY A 255 28.22 9.92 -14.78
CA GLY A 255 29.39 10.10 -13.92
C GLY A 255 29.86 8.82 -13.19
N GLU A 256 30.93 8.94 -12.41
CA GLU A 256 31.53 7.81 -11.70
C GLU A 256 30.72 7.39 -10.47
N SER A 257 30.24 6.14 -10.46
CA SER A 257 29.50 5.55 -9.35
C SER A 257 29.47 4.02 -9.45
N VAL A 258 29.17 3.36 -8.33
CA VAL A 258 28.92 1.92 -8.28
C VAL A 258 27.42 1.67 -8.31
N LEU A 259 26.96 0.92 -9.32
CA LEU A 259 25.59 0.44 -9.39
C LEU A 259 25.49 -0.83 -8.55
N LEU A 260 24.86 -0.73 -7.37
CA LEU A 260 24.74 -1.87 -6.46
C LEU A 260 23.41 -2.61 -6.72
N ASP A 261 23.51 -3.78 -7.35
CA ASP A 261 22.36 -4.68 -7.55
C ASP A 261 22.18 -5.55 -6.31
N VAL A 262 21.10 -5.31 -5.55
CA VAL A 262 20.80 -6.08 -4.33
C VAL A 262 19.74 -7.16 -4.52
N ARG A 263 19.47 -7.53 -5.76
CA ARG A 263 18.64 -8.70 -6.10
C ARG A 263 19.37 -10.01 -5.78
N GLU A 264 18.60 -11.07 -5.58
CA GLU A 264 19.14 -12.41 -5.40
C GLU A 264 19.72 -12.93 -6.72
N GLN A 265 20.63 -13.90 -6.62
CA GLN A 265 21.24 -14.51 -7.80
C GLN A 265 20.18 -15.18 -8.69
N GLY A 266 20.30 -14.98 -10.01
CA GLY A 266 19.40 -15.56 -11.00
C GLY A 266 18.15 -14.74 -11.31
N GLU A 267 17.93 -13.59 -10.67
CA GLU A 267 16.82 -12.69 -11.02
C GLU A 267 17.00 -12.06 -12.41
N MET A 268 15.90 -12.02 -13.17
CA MET A 268 15.82 -11.46 -14.51
C MET A 268 15.09 -10.10 -14.49
N PRO A 269 15.42 -9.16 -15.39
CA PRO A 269 16.49 -9.25 -16.39
C PRO A 269 17.89 -9.08 -15.78
N GLN A 270 18.91 -9.67 -16.40
CA GLN A 270 20.30 -9.47 -15.99
C GLN A 270 20.75 -8.06 -16.39
N VAL A 271 21.36 -7.33 -15.46
CA VAL A 271 21.90 -5.99 -15.71
C VAL A 271 23.42 -6.13 -15.86
N ASN A 272 23.87 -6.23 -17.11
CA ASN A 272 25.28 -6.45 -17.47
C ASN A 272 25.93 -5.13 -17.87
N LEU A 273 26.22 -4.27 -16.87
CA LEU A 273 26.95 -3.01 -17.06
C LEU A 273 28.29 -3.08 -16.34
N GLU A 274 29.31 -2.37 -16.85
CA GLU A 274 30.69 -2.47 -16.35
C GLU A 274 30.86 -2.03 -14.89
N ASN A 275 30.02 -1.12 -14.40
CA ASN A 275 30.05 -0.59 -13.03
C ASN A 275 28.99 -1.21 -12.11
N VAL A 276 28.40 -2.35 -12.50
CA VAL A 276 27.46 -3.09 -11.64
C VAL A 276 28.20 -4.06 -10.74
N GLN A 277 27.96 -3.92 -9.44
CA GLN A 277 28.37 -4.88 -8.44
C GLN A 277 27.11 -5.55 -7.88
N GLN A 278 26.96 -6.86 -8.11
CA GLN A 278 25.83 -7.61 -7.59
C GLN A 278 26.15 -8.22 -6.23
N ILE A 279 25.44 -7.76 -5.19
CA ILE A 279 25.51 -8.33 -3.84
C ILE A 279 24.07 -8.50 -3.33
N PRO A 280 23.53 -9.73 -3.35
CA PRO A 280 22.20 -9.99 -2.84
C PRO A 280 21.99 -9.44 -1.43
N LEU A 281 20.81 -8.85 -1.19
CA LEU A 281 20.46 -8.30 0.12
C LEU A 281 20.64 -9.34 1.25
N SER A 282 20.39 -10.62 0.96
CA SER A 282 20.55 -11.74 1.89
C SER A 282 21.97 -11.93 2.44
N ILE A 283 23.00 -11.50 1.70
CA ILE A 283 24.41 -11.62 2.09
C ILE A 283 25.11 -10.26 2.27
N LEU A 284 24.44 -9.16 1.94
CA LEU A 284 25.02 -7.81 1.94
C LEU A 284 25.71 -7.45 3.26
N GLU A 285 25.15 -7.81 4.42
CA GLU A 285 25.78 -7.53 5.71
C GLU A 285 27.11 -8.25 5.90
N LYS A 286 27.26 -9.46 5.37
CA LYS A 286 28.50 -10.24 5.44
C LYS A 286 29.56 -9.73 4.46
N GLU A 287 29.11 -9.17 3.34
CA GLU A 287 29.97 -8.68 2.26
C GLU A 287 30.33 -7.19 2.39
N LEU A 288 29.95 -6.52 3.49
CA LEU A 288 30.27 -5.09 3.70
C LEU A 288 31.76 -4.77 3.59
N GLY A 289 32.64 -5.71 3.92
CA GLY A 289 34.10 -5.55 3.83
C GLY A 289 34.63 -5.47 2.39
N SER A 290 33.85 -5.90 1.41
CA SER A 290 34.20 -5.84 -0.02
C SER A 290 33.86 -4.48 -0.66
N LEU A 291 33.15 -3.60 0.05
CA LEU A 291 32.66 -2.34 -0.46
C LEU A 291 33.55 -1.17 -0.02
N ASP A 292 33.93 -0.31 -0.97
CA ASP A 292 34.64 0.94 -0.69
C ASP A 292 33.67 2.00 -0.17
N LYS A 293 33.83 2.39 1.11
CA LYS A 293 33.00 3.39 1.78
C LYS A 293 33.08 4.80 1.16
N SER A 294 34.13 5.10 0.40
CA SER A 294 34.32 6.41 -0.23
C SER A 294 33.54 6.60 -1.54
N ALA A 295 33.13 5.48 -2.15
CA ALA A 295 32.41 5.42 -3.41
C ALA A 295 30.96 5.94 -3.27
N GLU A 296 30.41 6.49 -4.36
CA GLU A 296 28.98 6.76 -4.46
C GLU A 296 28.25 5.48 -4.90
N PHE A 297 27.32 4.99 -4.08
CA PHE A 297 26.48 3.84 -4.41
C PHE A 297 25.11 4.29 -4.90
N ARG A 298 24.72 3.73 -6.05
CA ARG A 298 23.41 3.90 -6.65
C ARG A 298 22.73 2.53 -6.65
N ILE A 299 21.83 2.36 -5.71
CA ILE A 299 21.34 1.04 -5.32
C ILE A 299 20.00 0.75 -6.00
N PHE A 300 19.86 -0.44 -6.56
CA PHE A 300 18.63 -0.87 -7.21
C PHE A 300 18.26 -2.31 -6.87
N CYS A 301 16.99 -2.62 -7.04
CA CYS A 301 16.48 -3.98 -7.06
C CYS A 301 15.32 -4.06 -8.06
N GLN A 302 14.40 -5.03 -7.94
CA GLN A 302 13.23 -5.10 -8.82
C GLN A 302 12.20 -3.99 -8.53
N SER A 303 11.81 -3.81 -7.26
CA SER A 303 10.66 -2.97 -6.87
C SER A 303 11.00 -1.81 -5.92
N GLY A 304 12.29 -1.49 -5.73
CA GLY A 304 12.77 -0.43 -4.82
C GLY A 304 12.83 -0.79 -3.33
N VAL A 305 12.31 -1.95 -2.94
CA VAL A 305 12.20 -2.37 -1.53
C VAL A 305 13.54 -2.76 -0.94
N ARG A 306 14.24 -3.63 -1.66
CA ARG A 306 15.51 -4.19 -1.21
C ARG A 306 16.61 -3.15 -1.29
N SER A 307 16.57 -2.28 -2.31
CA SER A 307 17.50 -1.16 -2.40
C SER A 307 17.35 -0.20 -1.23
N ARG A 308 16.13 0.05 -0.75
CA ARG A 308 15.91 0.85 0.47
C ARG A 308 16.50 0.18 1.71
N LYS A 309 16.21 -1.11 1.93
CA LYS A 309 16.79 -1.88 3.06
C LYS A 309 18.32 -1.92 3.01
N ALA A 310 18.88 -2.09 1.82
CA ALA A 310 20.33 -2.05 1.60
C ALA A 310 20.91 -0.66 1.92
N ALA A 311 20.25 0.42 1.50
CA ALA A 311 20.68 1.78 1.80
C ALA A 311 20.64 2.07 3.31
N ASP A 312 19.60 1.64 4.01
CA ASP A 312 19.51 1.77 5.47
C ASP A 312 20.66 1.01 6.15
N LEU A 313 20.93 -0.23 5.75
CA LEU A 313 22.02 -1.05 6.27
C LEU A 313 23.40 -0.39 6.01
N LEU A 314 23.64 0.08 4.79
CA LEU A 314 24.89 0.75 4.42
C LEU A 314 25.06 2.06 5.21
N SER A 315 24.00 2.87 5.31
CA SER A 315 24.01 4.11 6.09
C SER A 315 24.40 3.86 7.56
N GLN A 316 23.80 2.85 8.20
CA GLN A 316 24.13 2.45 9.58
C GLN A 316 25.58 2.00 9.76
N LYS A 317 26.22 1.52 8.69
CA LYS A 317 27.62 1.05 8.71
C LYS A 317 28.60 2.12 8.23
N GLY A 318 28.14 3.36 8.05
CA GLY A 318 28.95 4.55 7.78
C GLY A 318 29.20 4.82 6.29
N PHE A 319 28.30 4.39 5.40
CA PHE A 319 28.31 4.78 4.00
C PHE A 319 27.46 6.05 3.81
N GLU A 320 28.06 7.12 3.29
CA GLU A 320 27.42 8.44 3.25
C GLU A 320 26.81 8.80 1.89
N LYS A 321 27.40 8.32 0.79
CA LYS A 321 27.01 8.67 -0.59
C LYS A 321 26.06 7.63 -1.18
N LEU A 322 24.83 7.61 -0.70
CA LEU A 322 23.83 6.60 -1.08
C LEU A 322 22.66 7.24 -1.85
N LYS A 323 22.39 6.73 -3.05
CA LYS A 323 21.23 7.10 -3.88
C LYS A 323 20.44 5.86 -4.26
N LEU A 324 19.14 6.00 -4.45
CA LEU A 324 18.24 4.90 -4.82
C LEU A 324 17.76 5.10 -6.25
N ILE A 325 17.94 4.08 -7.09
CA ILE A 325 17.48 4.14 -8.49
C ILE A 325 15.99 3.80 -8.55
N ARG A 326 15.22 4.70 -9.16
CA ARG A 326 13.78 4.52 -9.44
C ARG A 326 13.61 3.52 -10.58
N GLY A 327 12.57 2.69 -10.52
CA GLY A 327 12.24 1.75 -11.61
C GLY A 327 13.05 0.45 -11.64
N GLY A 328 14.16 0.41 -10.90
CA GLY A 328 14.91 -0.83 -10.69
C GLY A 328 15.68 -1.28 -11.93
N ALA A 329 15.89 -2.59 -12.03
CA ALA A 329 16.70 -3.21 -13.09
C ALA A 329 16.13 -3.00 -14.50
N GLN A 330 14.80 -2.92 -14.64
CA GLN A 330 14.15 -2.84 -15.94
C GLN A 330 14.33 -1.45 -16.58
N ASP A 331 14.11 -0.39 -15.80
CA ASP A 331 14.30 0.98 -16.26
C ASP A 331 15.76 1.27 -16.60
N LEU A 332 16.71 0.71 -15.83
CA LEU A 332 18.14 0.78 -16.13
C LEU A 332 18.48 0.21 -17.52
N LEU A 333 17.87 -0.92 -17.88
CA LEU A 333 18.12 -1.56 -19.18
C LEU A 333 17.47 -0.78 -20.32
N LEU A 334 16.22 -0.36 -20.15
CA LEU A 334 15.51 0.45 -21.15
C LEU A 334 16.29 1.73 -21.47
N GLU A 335 16.78 2.42 -20.44
CA GLU A 335 17.57 3.64 -20.61
C GLU A 335 18.90 3.38 -21.34
N THR A 336 19.56 2.24 -21.09
CA THR A 336 20.79 1.89 -21.81
C THR A 336 20.55 1.53 -23.28
N GLU A 337 19.39 0.96 -23.61
CA GLU A 337 19.00 0.69 -25.00
C GLU A 337 18.69 1.99 -25.74
N THR A 338 17.97 2.92 -25.11
CA THR A 338 17.68 4.25 -25.67
C THR A 338 18.96 5.05 -25.95
N ASN A 339 19.90 5.09 -25.00
CA ASN A 339 21.19 5.77 -25.17
C ASN A 339 22.09 5.16 -26.26
N ARG A 340 21.91 3.88 -26.60
CA ARG A 340 22.61 3.26 -27.74
C ARG A 340 22.04 3.71 -29.07
N ILE A 341 20.71 3.79 -29.17
CA ILE A 341 20.00 4.19 -30.40
C ILE A 341 20.27 5.66 -30.74
N GLU A 342 20.44 6.53 -29.74
CA GLU A 342 20.74 7.96 -29.96
C GLU A 342 22.21 8.26 -30.33
N LYS A 343 23.11 7.28 -30.21
CA LYS A 343 24.55 7.41 -30.53
C LYS A 343 24.95 6.75 -31.86
N GLU A 344 24.03 6.07 -32.53
CA GLU A 344 24.20 5.50 -33.89
C GLU A 344 23.65 6.45 -34.98
#